data_AF-A0A2S4ZCF7-F1
#
_entry.id   AF-A0A2S4ZCF7-F1
#
_cell.length_a   1.000
_cell.length_b   1.000
_cell.length_c   1.000
_cell.angle_alpha   90.00
_cell.angle_beta   90.00
_cell.angle_gamma   90.00
#
_symmetry.space_group_name_H-M   'P 1'
#
loop_
_entity.id
_entity.type
_entity.pdbx_description
1 polymer ?
#
loop_
_entity_poly.entity_id
_entity_poly.type
_entity_poly.pdbx_seq_one_letter_code
_entity_poly.pdbx_strand_id
1 'polypeptide(L)'
;MTIAALRSLLNEVQPDVVRPPAPQLPPRRIHPRSKENTQVNAYDAVVRSMHQNGYSSDQISAELSVPRDEVAEIIASTEQSDDGRPDPAPAPEPITEALPEVAALLAWAAAHEDTTVRTDGEQAAAVLTALRERRTIDAELEKISSEESQLEERLAVLRARRNTLQPQPAGAKRKRQARDYEPGTVRAWARANGHEVPDRGQIPKKVLDAWRQSQRAPQLAAVS
;
A
#
# COMPACT_ATOMS: atom_id res chain seq x y z
N MET A 1 -21.73 -1.80 6.07
CA MET A 1 -22.09 -0.63 5.25
C MET A 1 -21.58 -0.89 3.84
N THR A 2 -22.49 -1.11 2.88
CA THR A 2 -22.12 -1.45 1.49
C THR A 2 -21.86 -0.19 0.68
N ILE A 3 -21.04 -0.28 -0.38
CA ILE A 3 -20.71 0.84 -1.28
C ILE A 3 -21.98 1.49 -1.88
N ALA A 4 -23.06 0.71 -2.04
CA ALA A 4 -24.37 1.20 -2.47
C ALA A 4 -25.01 2.17 -1.45
N ALA A 5 -24.86 1.91 -0.14
CA ALA A 5 -25.39 2.78 0.91
C ALA A 5 -24.62 4.12 0.98
N LEU A 6 -23.31 4.11 0.68
CA LEU A 6 -22.50 5.32 0.66
C LEU A 6 -22.81 6.21 -0.55
N ARG A 7 -23.19 5.62 -1.70
CA ARG A 7 -23.62 6.36 -2.90
C ARG A 7 -24.97 7.07 -2.72
N SER A 8 -25.89 6.48 -1.95
CA SER A 8 -27.20 7.11 -1.70
C SER A 8 -27.07 8.36 -0.84
N LEU A 9 -26.20 8.33 0.17
CA LEU A 9 -25.96 9.46 1.09
C LEU A 9 -25.23 10.63 0.41
N LEU A 10 -24.38 10.35 -0.58
CA LEU A 10 -23.64 11.37 -1.32
C LEU A 10 -24.51 12.12 -2.35
N ASN A 11 -25.61 11.50 -2.82
CA ASN A 11 -26.54 12.11 -3.76
C ASN A 11 -27.57 13.04 -3.08
N GLU A 12 -27.82 12.84 -1.78
CA GLU A 12 -28.79 13.61 -1.01
C GLU A 12 -28.23 14.98 -0.56
N VAL A 13 -26.90 15.09 -0.46
CA VAL A 13 -26.21 16.29 0.03
C VAL A 13 -25.85 17.28 -1.10
N GLN A 14 -25.85 16.87 -2.37
CA GLN A 14 -25.45 17.73 -3.50
C GLN A 14 -26.22 17.39 -4.80
N PRO A 15 -27.45 17.93 -5.00
CA PRO A 15 -28.28 17.58 -6.15
C PRO A 15 -27.81 18.19 -7.51
N ASP A 16 -26.92 19.19 -7.52
CA ASP A 16 -26.61 20.00 -8.71
C ASP A 16 -25.14 19.98 -9.18
N VAL A 17 -24.37 18.93 -8.86
CA VAL A 17 -23.03 18.78 -9.42
C VAL A 17 -23.10 18.04 -10.76
N VAL A 18 -23.00 18.78 -11.86
CA VAL A 18 -22.77 18.22 -13.20
C VAL A 18 -21.40 17.55 -13.21
N ARG A 19 -21.38 16.22 -13.12
CA ARG A 19 -20.14 15.43 -13.15
C ARG A 19 -19.72 15.20 -14.60
N PRO A 20 -18.55 15.68 -15.04
CA PRO A 20 -18.06 15.40 -16.38
C PRO A 20 -17.84 13.88 -16.55
N PRO A 21 -18.05 13.33 -17.76
CA PRO A 21 -17.78 11.93 -18.04
C PRO A 21 -16.30 11.63 -17.80
N ALA A 22 -16.03 10.46 -17.20
CA ALA A 22 -14.68 10.02 -16.89
C ALA A 22 -13.80 9.97 -18.17
N PRO A 23 -12.55 10.44 -18.12
CA PRO A 23 -11.64 10.34 -19.25
C PRO A 23 -11.38 8.86 -19.58
N GLN A 24 -11.55 8.48 -20.85
CA GLN A 24 -11.20 7.15 -21.32
C GLN A 24 -9.68 7.02 -21.37
N LEU A 25 -9.12 6.19 -20.49
CA LEU A 25 -7.70 5.82 -20.53
C LEU A 25 -7.47 4.81 -21.66
N PRO A 26 -6.41 4.97 -22.47
CA PRO A 26 -6.08 4.00 -23.51
C PRO A 26 -5.72 2.64 -22.92
N PRO A 27 -5.92 1.53 -23.67
CA PRO A 27 -5.60 0.20 -23.20
C PRO A 27 -4.09 0.05 -22.95
N ARG A 28 -3.78 -0.47 -21.77
CA ARG A 28 -2.43 -0.75 -21.29
C ARG A 28 -1.75 -1.79 -22.20
N ARG A 29 -0.74 -1.38 -22.97
CA ARG A 29 0.12 -2.33 -23.71
C ARG A 29 0.86 -3.20 -22.71
N ILE A 30 0.61 -4.51 -22.77
CA ILE A 30 1.38 -5.51 -22.04
C ILE A 30 2.60 -5.84 -22.90
N HIS A 31 3.78 -5.37 -22.50
CA HIS A 31 5.04 -5.80 -23.11
C HIS A 31 5.42 -7.19 -22.56
N PRO A 32 5.90 -8.13 -23.40
CA PRO A 32 6.43 -9.40 -22.93
C PRO A 32 7.72 -9.17 -22.14
N ARG A 33 7.76 -9.74 -20.94
CA ARG A 33 8.89 -9.67 -20.00
C ARG A 33 9.99 -10.64 -20.44
N SER A 34 11.03 -10.13 -21.08
CA SER A 34 12.27 -10.86 -21.37
C SER A 34 12.94 -11.24 -20.04
N LYS A 35 13.03 -12.54 -19.73
CA LYS A 35 13.54 -13.02 -18.44
C LYS A 35 15.07 -13.00 -18.32
N GLU A 36 15.81 -12.83 -19.41
CA GLU A 36 17.29 -12.84 -19.38
C GLU A 36 17.91 -11.53 -18.84
N ASN A 37 17.29 -10.36 -19.08
CA ASN A 37 17.83 -9.08 -18.58
C ASN A 37 17.49 -8.75 -17.12
N THR A 38 16.71 -9.59 -16.43
CA THR A 38 16.29 -9.31 -15.04
C THR A 38 17.37 -9.72 -14.02
N GLN A 39 18.14 -10.77 -14.32
CA GLN A 39 19.13 -11.29 -13.38
C GLN A 39 20.40 -10.42 -13.32
N VAL A 40 20.84 -9.89 -14.48
CA VAL A 40 21.96 -8.93 -14.56
C VAL A 40 21.60 -7.64 -13.80
N ASN A 41 20.36 -7.13 -13.94
CA ASN A 41 19.91 -5.93 -13.23
C ASN A 41 19.81 -6.13 -11.70
N ALA A 42 19.38 -7.31 -11.24
CA ALA A 42 19.30 -7.60 -9.80
C ALA A 42 20.70 -7.69 -9.16
N TYR A 43 21.66 -8.27 -9.86
CA TYR A 43 23.06 -8.33 -9.43
C TYR A 43 23.69 -6.94 -9.36
N ASP A 44 23.55 -6.15 -10.42
CA ASP A 44 24.05 -4.77 -10.49
C ASP A 44 23.49 -3.90 -9.36
N ALA A 45 22.21 -4.06 -9.04
CA ALA A 45 21.56 -3.32 -7.96
C ALA A 45 22.15 -3.65 -6.58
N VAL A 46 22.53 -4.90 -6.34
CA VAL A 46 23.16 -5.33 -5.08
C VAL A 46 24.58 -4.78 -4.97
N VAL A 47 25.37 -4.87 -6.05
CA VAL A 47 26.73 -4.30 -6.11
C VAL A 47 26.70 -2.79 -5.84
N ARG A 48 25.79 -2.06 -6.48
CA ARG A 48 25.61 -0.61 -6.28
C ARG A 48 25.20 -0.26 -4.86
N SER A 49 24.29 -1.03 -4.27
CA SER A 49 23.85 -0.85 -2.88
C SER A 49 25.00 -1.07 -1.90
N MET A 50 25.81 -2.12 -2.08
CA MET A 50 26.97 -2.36 -1.22
C MET A 50 28.02 -1.25 -1.33
N HIS A 51 28.28 -0.75 -2.54
CA HIS A 51 29.18 0.39 -2.73
C HIS A 51 28.68 1.68 -2.05
N GLN A 52 27.38 1.99 -2.17
CA GLN A 52 26.75 3.14 -1.49
C GLN A 52 26.80 3.02 0.05
N ASN A 53 26.83 1.79 0.56
CA ASN A 53 27.00 1.51 1.99
C ASN A 53 28.48 1.50 2.45
N GLY A 54 29.42 1.89 1.58
CA GLY A 54 30.84 2.07 1.91
C GLY A 54 31.72 0.83 1.77
N TYR A 55 31.22 -0.26 1.16
CA TYR A 55 32.03 -1.45 0.89
C TYR A 55 32.97 -1.22 -0.29
N SER A 56 34.22 -1.66 -0.17
CA SER A 56 35.20 -1.57 -1.26
C SER A 56 34.95 -2.63 -2.35
N SER A 57 35.42 -2.39 -3.57
CA SER A 57 35.26 -3.34 -4.69
C SER A 57 35.82 -4.73 -4.38
N ASP A 58 36.91 -4.80 -3.60
CA ASP A 58 37.52 -6.06 -3.16
C ASP A 58 36.62 -6.82 -2.17
N GLN A 59 35.93 -6.11 -1.28
CA GLN A 59 34.99 -6.70 -0.32
C GLN A 59 33.72 -7.21 -1.02
N ILE A 60 33.21 -6.45 -1.99
CA ILE A 60 32.02 -6.83 -2.77
C ILE A 60 32.32 -8.07 -3.63
N SER A 61 33.50 -8.12 -4.27
CA SER A 61 33.97 -9.26 -5.05
C SER A 61 34.07 -10.53 -4.20
N ALA A 62 34.63 -10.43 -3.00
CA ALA A 62 34.75 -11.56 -2.07
C ALA A 62 33.39 -12.06 -1.58
N GLU A 63 32.46 -11.16 -1.26
CA GLU A 63 31.14 -11.51 -0.71
C GLU A 63 30.23 -12.15 -1.77
N LEU A 64 30.26 -11.62 -3.00
CA LEU A 64 29.39 -12.08 -4.08
C LEU A 64 30.04 -13.16 -4.95
N SER A 65 31.31 -13.52 -4.70
CA SER A 65 32.10 -14.46 -5.51
C SER A 65 32.14 -14.08 -7.00
N VAL A 66 32.26 -12.79 -7.29
CA VAL A 66 32.32 -12.25 -8.66
C VAL A 66 33.68 -11.61 -8.91
N PRO A 67 34.27 -11.73 -10.12
CA PRO A 67 35.53 -11.07 -10.45
C PRO A 67 35.49 -9.56 -10.17
N ARG A 68 36.59 -9.05 -9.61
CA ARG A 68 36.79 -7.64 -9.26
C ARG A 68 36.54 -6.69 -10.44
N ASP A 69 36.95 -7.10 -11.63
CA ASP A 69 36.85 -6.28 -12.84
C ASP A 69 35.39 -6.02 -13.23
N GLU A 70 34.51 -7.00 -13.02
CA GLU A 70 33.06 -6.89 -13.27
C GLU A 70 32.38 -5.97 -12.24
N VAL A 71 32.80 -6.05 -10.97
CA VAL A 71 32.35 -5.12 -9.92
C VAL A 71 32.78 -3.67 -10.23
N ALA A 72 34.01 -3.47 -10.73
CA ALA A 72 34.51 -2.16 -11.11
C ALA A 72 33.77 -1.57 -12.32
N GLU A 73 33.45 -2.40 -13.31
CA GLU A 73 32.69 -2.00 -14.51
C GLU A 73 31.26 -1.58 -14.15
N ILE A 74 30.60 -2.27 -13.21
CA ILE A 74 29.24 -1.93 -12.74
C ILE A 74 29.23 -0.60 -11.97
N ILE A 75 30.24 -0.34 -11.15
CA ILE A 75 30.38 0.93 -10.41
C ILE A 75 30.64 2.07 -11.40
N ALA A 76 31.59 1.91 -12.34
CA ALA A 76 31.90 2.92 -13.35
C ALA A 76 30.70 3.21 -14.29
N SER A 77 29.96 2.18 -14.68
CA SER A 77 28.75 2.33 -15.49
C SER A 77 27.62 3.07 -14.76
N THR A 78 27.62 3.06 -13.42
CA THR A 78 26.67 3.83 -12.60
C THR A 78 26.99 5.32 -12.62
N GLU A 79 28.27 5.67 -12.56
CA GLU A 79 28.73 7.06 -12.65
C GLU A 79 28.52 7.64 -14.05
N GLN A 80 28.65 6.80 -15.09
CA GLN A 80 28.45 7.21 -16.49
C GLN A 80 26.97 7.35 -16.90
N SER A 81 26.05 6.66 -16.21
CA SER A 81 24.61 6.66 -16.56
C SER A 81 23.81 7.81 -15.93
N ASP A 82 24.43 8.66 -15.09
CA ASP A 82 23.80 9.86 -14.52
C ASP A 82 23.89 11.10 -15.45
N ASP A 83 24.60 11.00 -16.58
CA ASP A 83 24.74 12.06 -17.60
C ASP A 83 23.58 12.13 -18.61
N GLY A 84 22.51 11.35 -18.40
CA GLY A 84 21.25 11.44 -19.14
C GLY A 84 20.19 12.30 -18.46
N ARG A 85 20.56 13.01 -17.39
CA ARG A 85 19.71 14.03 -16.77
C ARG A 85 19.73 15.24 -17.72
N PRO A 86 18.57 15.80 -18.15
CA PRO A 86 18.60 17.17 -18.68
C PRO A 86 19.35 17.99 -17.65
N ASP A 87 20.33 18.80 -18.09
CA ASP A 87 21.19 19.62 -17.25
C ASP A 87 20.49 19.92 -15.93
N PRO A 88 21.05 19.58 -14.74
CA PRO A 88 20.48 20.13 -13.53
C PRO A 88 20.44 21.63 -13.78
N ALA A 89 19.21 22.16 -13.95
CA ALA A 89 18.97 23.59 -13.96
C ALA A 89 19.88 24.12 -12.85
N PRO A 90 20.76 25.09 -13.17
CA PRO A 90 21.85 25.48 -12.27
C PRO A 90 21.27 25.48 -10.88
N ALA A 91 21.76 24.58 -10.02
CA ALA A 91 21.23 24.42 -8.67
C ALA A 91 21.01 25.84 -8.17
N PRO A 92 19.76 26.24 -7.84
CA PRO A 92 19.49 27.65 -7.57
C PRO A 92 20.54 28.04 -6.56
N GLU A 93 21.42 28.97 -6.95
CA GLU A 93 22.50 29.41 -6.09
C GLU A 93 21.87 29.59 -4.71
N PRO A 94 22.51 29.07 -3.64
CA PRO A 94 21.87 29.07 -2.34
C PRO A 94 21.44 30.51 -2.13
N ILE A 95 20.12 30.74 -2.10
CA ILE A 95 19.51 32.05 -2.01
C ILE A 95 19.72 32.48 -0.55
N THR A 96 20.97 32.65 -0.19
CA THR A 96 21.46 32.96 1.14
C THR A 96 21.38 34.47 1.35
N GLU A 97 21.29 35.23 0.25
CA GLU A 97 21.19 36.69 0.24
C GLU A 97 19.76 37.24 0.10
N ALA A 98 18.73 36.44 -0.25
CA ALA A 98 17.37 37.02 -0.39
C ALA A 98 16.70 37.35 0.95
N LEU A 99 17.11 36.71 2.05
CA LEU A 99 16.57 37.04 3.38
C LEU A 99 16.90 38.48 3.82
N PRO A 100 18.17 38.95 3.74
CA PRO A 100 18.48 40.34 4.02
C PRO A 100 17.91 41.30 2.97
N GLU A 101 17.79 40.89 1.71
CA GLU A 101 17.23 41.73 0.64
C GLU A 101 15.74 42.06 0.87
N VAL A 102 14.91 41.05 1.14
CA VAL A 102 13.47 41.26 1.41
C VAL A 102 13.28 42.10 2.69
N ALA A 103 14.09 41.85 3.72
CA ALA A 103 14.06 42.67 4.93
C ALA A 103 14.45 44.14 4.66
N ALA A 104 15.45 44.37 3.81
CA ALA A 104 15.86 45.71 3.39
C ALA A 104 14.78 46.42 2.56
N LEU A 105 14.10 45.70 1.66
CA LEU A 105 12.98 46.24 0.88
C LEU A 105 11.80 46.64 1.75
N LEU A 106 11.43 45.82 2.74
CA LEU A 106 10.37 46.16 3.70
C LEU A 106 10.76 47.36 4.57
N ALA A 107 12.03 47.45 4.99
CA ALA A 107 12.53 48.59 5.75
C ALA A 107 12.54 49.89 4.93
N TRP A 108 12.93 49.81 3.66
CA TRP A 108 12.86 50.93 2.71
C TRP A 108 11.41 51.38 2.49
N ALA A 109 10.49 50.43 2.30
CA ALA A 109 9.07 50.74 2.11
C ALA A 109 8.46 51.43 3.33
N ALA A 110 8.83 51.00 4.54
CA ALA A 110 8.39 51.63 5.78
C ALA A 110 8.90 53.08 5.95
N ALA A 111 10.11 53.36 5.48
CA ALA A 111 10.72 54.70 5.53
C ALA A 111 10.31 55.61 4.35
N HIS A 112 9.49 55.12 3.42
CA HIS A 112 9.15 55.85 2.21
C HIS A 112 8.13 56.98 2.48
N GLU A 113 8.25 58.08 1.74
CA GLU A 113 7.36 59.26 1.86
C GLU A 113 5.96 58.99 1.26
N ASP A 114 5.89 58.22 0.18
CA ASP A 114 4.63 57.82 -0.44
C ASP A 114 3.84 56.85 0.46
N THR A 115 2.59 57.20 0.73
CA THR A 115 1.67 56.38 1.52
C THR A 115 1.36 55.03 0.88
N THR A 116 1.33 54.95 -0.45
CA THR A 116 1.02 53.71 -1.18
C THR A 116 2.12 52.66 -0.97
N VAL A 117 3.38 53.07 -1.17
CA VAL A 117 4.56 52.22 -0.94
C VAL A 117 4.62 51.72 0.50
N ARG A 118 4.26 52.56 1.48
CA ARG A 118 4.21 52.16 2.89
C ARG A 118 3.13 51.11 3.15
N THR A 119 1.93 51.33 2.64
CA THR A 119 0.82 50.37 2.79
C THR A 119 1.14 49.03 2.13
N ASP A 120 1.74 49.04 0.94
CA ASP A 120 2.17 47.82 0.25
C ASP A 120 3.25 47.07 1.05
N GLY A 121 4.20 47.79 1.65
CA GLY A 121 5.21 47.23 2.55
C GLY A 121 4.59 46.58 3.80
N GLU A 122 3.60 47.22 4.42
CA GLU A 122 2.87 46.67 5.56
C GLU A 122 2.10 45.40 5.19
N GLN A 123 1.42 45.39 4.05
CA GLN A 123 0.71 44.21 3.55
C GLN A 123 1.67 43.05 3.26
N ALA A 124 2.80 43.32 2.61
CA ALA A 124 3.82 42.31 2.34
C ALA A 124 4.39 41.72 3.64
N ALA A 125 4.66 42.57 4.65
CA ALA A 125 5.12 42.11 5.96
C ALA A 125 4.09 41.22 6.67
N ALA A 126 2.80 41.57 6.59
CA ALA A 126 1.71 40.76 7.15
C ALA A 126 1.62 39.39 6.47
N VAL A 127 1.70 39.33 5.13
CA VAL A 127 1.70 38.07 4.37
C VAL A 127 2.88 37.18 4.75
N LEU A 128 4.09 37.75 4.84
CA LEU A 128 5.28 36.99 5.23
C LEU A 128 5.18 36.44 6.65
N THR A 129 4.55 37.18 7.56
CA THR A 129 4.29 36.72 8.93
C THR A 129 3.33 35.54 8.92
N ALA A 130 2.20 35.67 8.22
CA ALA A 130 1.21 34.59 8.09
C ALA A 130 1.79 33.33 7.43
N LEU A 131 2.66 33.47 6.43
CA LEU A 131 3.33 32.32 5.79
C LEU A 131 4.30 31.62 6.74
N ARG A 132 5.02 32.37 7.58
CA ARG A 132 5.91 31.79 8.61
C ARG A 132 5.12 31.02 9.66
N GLU A 133 4.03 31.61 10.16
CA GLU A 133 3.12 30.94 11.10
C GLU A 133 2.53 29.67 10.49
N ARG A 134 2.10 29.74 9.24
CA ARG A 134 1.57 28.57 8.54
C ARG A 134 2.62 27.47 8.42
N ARG A 135 3.85 27.82 8.06
CA ARG A 135 4.96 26.86 7.97
C ARG A 135 5.28 26.23 9.32
N THR A 136 5.23 26.98 10.42
CA THR A 136 5.44 26.41 11.76
C THR A 136 4.32 25.44 12.13
N ILE A 137 3.07 25.77 11.83
CA ILE A 137 1.92 24.88 12.05
C ILE A 137 2.05 23.60 11.23
N ASP A 138 2.37 23.72 9.93
CA ASP A 138 2.51 22.55 9.06
C ASP A 138 3.66 21.64 9.53
N ALA A 139 4.77 22.21 10.02
CA ALA A 139 5.87 21.44 10.59
C ALA A 139 5.48 20.73 11.90
N GLU A 140 4.68 21.37 12.76
CA GLU A 140 4.14 20.73 13.97
C GLU A 140 3.17 19.59 13.63
N LEU A 141 2.32 19.77 12.62
CA LEU A 141 1.41 18.73 12.14
C LEU A 141 2.16 17.52 11.58
N GLU A 142 3.24 17.75 10.81
CA GLU A 142 4.09 16.68 10.31
C GLU A 142 4.75 15.91 11.46
N LYS A 143 5.24 16.62 12.47
CA LYS A 143 5.79 15.99 13.68
C LYS A 143 4.75 15.13 14.40
N ILE A 144 3.55 15.67 14.64
CA ILE A 144 2.45 14.92 15.27
C ILE A 144 2.12 13.67 14.47
N SER A 145 1.96 13.78 13.15
CA SER A 145 1.66 12.63 12.27
C SER A 145 2.76 11.56 12.31
N SER A 146 4.03 11.98 12.40
CA SER A 146 5.16 11.06 12.55
C SER A 146 5.14 10.32 13.90
N GLU A 147 4.78 11.02 14.99
CA GLU A 147 4.65 10.44 16.32
C GLU A 147 3.47 9.48 16.40
N GLU A 148 2.32 9.84 15.81
CA GLU A 148 1.15 8.96 15.69
C GLU A 148 1.51 7.65 15.00
N SER A 149 2.22 7.72 13.86
CA SER A 149 2.67 6.54 13.11
C SER A 149 3.57 5.63 13.96
N GLN A 150 4.51 6.21 14.72
CA GLN A 150 5.38 5.45 15.62
C GLN A 150 4.61 4.79 16.77
N LEU A 151 3.62 5.48 17.32
CA LEU A 151 2.77 4.93 18.39
C LEU A 151 1.90 3.80 17.87
N GLU A 152 1.35 3.90 16.67
CA GLU A 152 0.59 2.84 16.03
C GLU A 152 1.43 1.59 15.81
N GLU A 153 2.68 1.74 15.34
CA GLU A 153 3.61 0.62 15.18
C GLU A 153 3.91 -0.05 16.53
N ARG A 154 4.24 0.73 17.56
CA ARG A 154 4.47 0.20 18.93
C ARG A 154 3.24 -0.52 19.46
N LEU A 155 2.04 0.02 19.23
CA LEU A 155 0.79 -0.59 19.62
C LEU A 155 0.51 -1.89 18.85
N ALA A 156 0.86 -1.95 17.57
CA ALA A 156 0.77 -3.17 16.77
C ALA A 156 1.69 -4.27 17.33
N VAL A 157 2.93 -3.92 17.68
CA VAL A 157 3.88 -4.85 18.33
C VAL A 157 3.33 -5.35 19.66
N LEU A 158 2.79 -4.47 20.52
CA LEU A 158 2.19 -4.85 21.79
C LEU A 158 0.95 -5.74 21.61
N ARG A 159 0.10 -5.46 20.62
CA ARG A 159 -1.06 -6.30 20.28
C ARG A 159 -0.63 -7.67 19.80
N ALA A 160 0.40 -7.75 18.95
CA ALA A 160 0.96 -9.02 18.50
C ALA A 160 1.46 -9.85 19.70
N ARG A 161 2.25 -9.23 20.59
CA ARG A 161 2.72 -9.88 21.82
C ARG A 161 1.59 -10.29 22.75
N ARG A 162 0.53 -9.49 22.87
CA ARG A 162 -0.65 -9.88 23.66
C ARG A 162 -1.30 -11.13 23.08
N ASN A 163 -1.44 -11.20 21.76
CA ASN A 163 -2.08 -12.34 21.10
C ASN A 163 -1.25 -13.62 21.22
N THR A 164 0.09 -13.54 21.26
CA THR A 164 0.93 -14.73 21.50
C THR A 164 0.86 -15.22 22.93
N LEU A 165 0.69 -14.32 23.90
CA LEU A 165 0.57 -14.66 25.33
C LEU A 165 -0.85 -15.03 25.75
N GLN A 166 -1.87 -14.72 24.93
CA GLN A 166 -3.25 -15.05 25.28
C GLN A 166 -3.42 -16.58 25.32
N PRO A 167 -3.92 -17.13 26.44
CA PRO A 167 -4.24 -18.55 26.50
C PRO A 167 -5.31 -18.86 25.45
N GLN A 168 -5.09 -19.93 24.67
CA GLN A 168 -6.12 -20.48 23.79
C GLN A 168 -7.38 -20.73 24.63
N PRO A 169 -8.57 -20.22 24.22
CA PRO A 169 -9.78 -20.46 24.98
C PRO A 169 -10.02 -21.97 25.03
N ALA A 170 -9.88 -22.54 26.23
CA ALA A 170 -10.18 -23.93 26.53
C ALA A 170 -11.68 -24.18 26.29
N GLY A 171 -12.04 -24.43 25.03
CA GLY A 171 -13.44 -24.52 24.63
C GLY A 171 -13.81 -23.84 23.32
N ALA A 172 -12.85 -23.50 22.44
CA ALA A 172 -13.17 -23.24 21.03
C ALA A 172 -13.84 -24.49 20.44
N LYS A 173 -15.18 -24.56 20.58
CA LYS A 173 -16.03 -25.62 20.07
C LYS A 173 -15.71 -25.75 18.60
N ARG A 174 -15.08 -26.85 18.19
CA ARG A 174 -14.84 -27.20 16.78
C ARG A 174 -16.11 -26.83 16.02
N LYS A 175 -16.02 -25.83 15.13
CA LYS A 175 -17.14 -25.45 14.25
C LYS A 175 -17.65 -26.76 13.65
N ARG A 176 -18.86 -27.18 14.03
CA ARG A 176 -19.48 -28.35 13.43
C ARG A 176 -19.48 -28.07 11.94
N GLN A 177 -18.78 -28.90 11.17
CA GLN A 177 -18.80 -28.80 9.71
C GLN A 177 -20.26 -28.71 9.28
N ALA A 178 -20.59 -27.69 8.50
CA ALA A 178 -21.90 -27.58 7.88
C ALA A 178 -22.11 -28.88 7.08
N ARG A 179 -23.24 -29.54 7.31
CA ARG A 179 -23.55 -30.80 6.62
C ARG A 179 -24.16 -30.44 5.27
N ASP A 180 -23.59 -30.95 4.19
CA ASP A 180 -24.11 -30.75 2.82
C ASP A 180 -25.36 -31.59 2.51
N TYR A 181 -25.97 -32.21 3.53
CA TYR A 181 -27.12 -33.10 3.39
C TYR A 181 -28.11 -32.89 4.53
N GLU A 182 -29.40 -33.05 4.21
CA GLU A 182 -30.48 -33.02 5.19
C GLU A 182 -30.62 -34.43 5.81
N PRO A 183 -30.37 -34.61 7.12
CA PRO A 183 -30.34 -35.95 7.72
C PRO A 183 -31.67 -36.70 7.69
N GLY A 184 -32.81 -36.03 7.68
CA GLY A 184 -34.13 -36.65 7.57
C GLY A 184 -34.31 -37.40 6.25
N THR A 185 -33.92 -36.77 5.15
CA THR A 185 -34.00 -37.26 3.77
C THR A 185 -33.14 -38.51 3.60
N VAL A 186 -31.90 -38.46 4.11
CA VAL A 186 -31.00 -39.61 4.05
C VAL A 186 -31.53 -40.77 4.89
N ARG A 187 -32.12 -40.52 6.06
CA ARG A 187 -32.73 -41.58 6.90
C ARG A 187 -33.96 -42.20 6.23
N ALA A 188 -34.84 -41.39 5.65
CA ALA A 188 -36.01 -41.89 4.94
C ALA A 188 -35.61 -42.78 3.77
N TRP A 189 -34.64 -42.32 2.96
CA TRP A 189 -34.08 -43.12 1.87
C TRP A 189 -33.44 -44.41 2.38
N ALA A 190 -32.64 -44.33 3.45
CA ALA A 190 -31.96 -45.49 4.00
C ALA A 190 -32.94 -46.57 4.48
N ARG A 191 -34.00 -46.19 5.21
CA ARG A 191 -35.04 -47.13 5.65
C ARG A 191 -35.79 -47.75 4.48
N ALA A 192 -36.11 -46.97 3.46
CA ALA A 192 -36.77 -47.47 2.24
C ALA A 192 -35.90 -48.48 1.46
N ASN A 193 -34.57 -48.36 1.55
CA ASN A 193 -33.60 -49.25 0.89
C ASN A 193 -33.07 -50.36 1.83
N GLY A 194 -33.67 -50.56 3.01
CA GLY A 194 -33.29 -51.62 3.94
C GLY A 194 -31.97 -51.38 4.70
N HIS A 195 -31.45 -50.15 4.71
CA HIS A 195 -30.26 -49.79 5.48
C HIS A 195 -30.62 -49.47 6.94
N GLU A 196 -29.85 -50.03 7.88
CA GLU A 196 -29.97 -49.76 9.31
C GLU A 196 -29.37 -48.39 9.66
N VAL A 197 -30.18 -47.47 10.19
CA VAL A 197 -29.76 -46.12 10.57
C VAL A 197 -30.34 -45.71 11.91
N PRO A 198 -29.55 -45.10 12.81
CA PRO A 198 -30.06 -44.55 14.07
C PRO A 198 -31.11 -43.46 13.86
N ASP A 199 -32.16 -43.47 14.69
CA ASP A 199 -33.25 -42.48 14.64
C ASP A 199 -32.77 -41.05 14.93
N ARG A 200 -31.69 -40.90 15.70
CA ARG A 200 -31.08 -39.61 16.04
C ARG A 200 -29.56 -39.66 15.89
N GLY A 201 -28.95 -38.51 15.66
CA GLY A 201 -27.49 -38.36 15.63
C GLY A 201 -26.88 -38.38 14.22
N GLN A 202 -25.61 -38.76 14.16
CA GLN A 202 -24.82 -38.78 12.93
C GLN A 202 -25.16 -40.01 12.08
N ILE A 203 -25.32 -39.82 10.78
CA ILE A 203 -25.61 -40.91 9.85
C ILE A 203 -24.30 -41.64 9.53
N PRO A 204 -24.28 -42.99 9.55
CA PRO A 204 -23.10 -43.75 9.18
C PRO A 204 -22.59 -43.37 7.79
N LYS A 205 -21.27 -43.21 7.65
CA LYS A 205 -20.64 -42.79 6.38
C LYS A 205 -21.01 -43.70 5.21
N LYS A 206 -21.08 -45.02 5.45
CA LYS A 206 -21.49 -46.01 4.44
C LYS A 206 -22.86 -45.71 3.82
N VAL A 207 -23.82 -45.29 4.64
CA VAL A 207 -25.18 -44.96 4.18
C VAL A 207 -25.20 -43.63 3.42
N LEU A 208 -24.42 -42.64 3.87
CA LEU A 208 -24.28 -41.37 3.16
C LEU A 208 -23.64 -41.55 1.78
N ASP A 209 -22.63 -42.40 1.67
CA ASP A 209 -21.96 -42.66 0.41
C ASP A 209 -22.88 -43.42 -0.56
N ALA A 210 -23.65 -44.40 -0.08
CA ALA A 210 -24.67 -45.09 -0.89
C ALA A 210 -25.79 -44.13 -1.35
N TRP A 211 -26.26 -43.25 -0.46
CA TRP A 211 -27.23 -42.22 -0.82
C TRP A 211 -26.69 -41.29 -1.91
N ARG A 212 -25.45 -40.78 -1.76
CA ARG A 212 -24.80 -39.94 -2.77
C ARG A 212 -24.65 -40.63 -4.12
N GLN A 213 -24.34 -41.93 -4.12
CA GLN A 213 -24.28 -42.74 -5.35
C GLN A 213 -25.66 -42.82 -6.02
N SER A 214 -26.72 -43.09 -5.25
CA SER A 214 -28.10 -43.12 -5.77
C SER A 214 -28.59 -41.76 -6.28
N GLN A 215 -28.12 -40.64 -5.73
CA GLN A 215 -28.46 -39.30 -6.21
C GLN A 215 -27.68 -38.90 -7.48
N ARG A 216 -26.51 -39.50 -7.71
CA ARG A 216 -25.71 -39.27 -8.93
C ARG A 216 -26.20 -40.07 -10.13
N ALA A 217 -26.72 -41.29 -9.93
CA ALA A 217 -27.24 -42.14 -10.99
C ALA A 217 -28.37 -41.51 -11.85
N PRO A 218 -29.40 -40.85 -11.29
CA PRO A 218 -30.47 -40.23 -12.08
C PRO A 218 -30.03 -38.94 -12.78
N GLN A 219 -28.98 -38.24 -12.31
CA GLN A 219 -28.50 -37.02 -12.96
C GLN A 219 -27.74 -37.28 -14.26
N LEU A 220 -27.11 -38.45 -14.41
CA LEU A 220 -26.40 -38.82 -15.64
C LEU A 220 -27.37 -39.27 -16.76
N ALA A 221 -28.58 -39.70 -16.42
CA ALA A 221 -29.62 -40.07 -17.38
C ALA A 221 -30.39 -38.86 -17.95
N ALA A 222 -30.26 -37.67 -17.36
CA ALA A 222 -30.95 -36.44 -17.78
C ALA A 222 -30.06 -35.48 -18.60
N VAL A 223 -28.81 -35.87 -18.87
CA VAL A 223 -27.79 -35.04 -19.59
C VAL A 223 -27.36 -35.72 -20.91
N SER A 224 -28.14 -36.67 -21.41
CA SER A 224 -28.01 -37.24 -22.77
C SER A 224 -29.31 -37.03 -23.54
#